data_AF-A0A7J8P9E1-F1
#
_entry.id   AF-A0A7J8P9E1-F1
#
_cell.length_a   1.000
_cell.length_b   1.000
_cell.length_c   1.000
_cell.angle_alpha   90.00
_cell.angle_beta   90.00
_cell.angle_gamma   90.00
#
_symmetry.space_group_name_H-M   'P 1'
#
loop_
_entity.id
_entity.type
_entity.pdbx_description
1 polymer ?
#
loop_
_entity_poly.entity_id
_entity_poly.type
_entity_poly.pdbx_seq_one_letter_code
_entity_poly.pdbx_strand_id
1 'polypeptide(L)'
;MLAKFVVDSHFRSQPKGANIDDKAFSESQEESQAPAGLADSKILSQEVLRKYLTYAKLNIFPRFHEKDMAKLTKVYADLRKESSRGQGVPIAVRHIESMIRMSEAHARMHLRQHVTEEDVDMAIRVLLESFISTQKFGVQKALRKSFRQYITFKKDYHGLLLVLLRELVNDAMRFEEILSGSTQMLNYVDVKVVDLQAKAEEYEITNLEAFFSSSEFKACYELDEQRKVIRRHLADDR
;
A
#
# COMPACT_ATOMS: atom_id res chain seq x y z
N MET A 1 16.28 7.15 -3.72
CA MET A 1 16.32 6.26 -2.52
C MET A 1 17.17 5.02 -2.76
N LEU A 2 16.92 4.22 -3.81
CA LEU A 2 17.68 2.98 -4.06
C LEU A 2 19.20 3.18 -4.22
N ALA A 3 19.62 4.16 -5.02
CA ALA A 3 21.05 4.42 -5.27
C ALA A 3 21.83 4.71 -3.98
N LYS A 4 21.29 5.56 -3.09
CA LYS A 4 21.89 5.87 -1.78
C LYS A 4 21.98 4.61 -0.91
N PHE A 5 20.90 3.83 -0.82
CA PHE A 5 20.86 2.58 -0.05
C PHE A 5 21.96 1.60 -0.48
N VAL A 6 22.15 1.43 -1.80
CA VAL A 6 23.18 0.54 -2.36
C VAL A 6 24.58 1.03 -1.99
N VAL A 7 24.87 2.33 -2.17
CA VAL A 7 26.17 2.93 -1.83
C VAL A 7 26.46 2.79 -0.33
N ASP A 8 25.49 3.09 0.54
CA ASP A 8 25.63 2.97 2.00
C ASP A 8 25.84 1.52 2.44
N SER A 9 25.11 0.57 1.84
CA SER A 9 25.26 -0.86 2.12
C SER A 9 26.64 -1.38 1.72
N HIS A 10 27.16 -0.95 0.55
CA HIS A 10 28.49 -1.31 0.09
C HIS A 10 29.59 -0.71 0.96
N PHE A 11 29.43 0.53 1.41
CA PHE A 11 30.38 1.18 2.31
C PHE A 11 30.49 0.44 3.65
N ARG A 12 29.36 -0.01 4.22
CA ARG A 12 29.32 -0.74 5.49
C ARG A 12 29.83 -2.17 5.45
N SER A 13 29.84 -2.79 4.27
CA SER A 13 30.17 -4.23 4.10
C SER A 13 31.61 -4.48 3.65
N GLN A 14 32.49 -3.48 3.75
CA GLN A 14 33.91 -3.64 3.45
C GLN A 14 34.64 -4.35 4.60
N PRO A 15 35.59 -5.26 4.32
CA PRO A 15 36.41 -5.88 5.35
C PRO A 15 37.34 -4.83 5.96
N LYS A 16 37.12 -4.48 7.24
CA LYS A 16 38.04 -3.62 7.99
C LYS A 16 39.25 -4.47 8.43
N GLY A 17 40.46 -4.11 7.97
CA GLY A 17 41.71 -4.64 8.54
C GLY A 17 42.63 -5.45 7.63
N ALA A 18 42.73 -5.15 6.33
CA ALA A 18 43.80 -5.72 5.52
C ALA A 18 45.19 -5.08 5.78
N ASN A 19 45.25 -3.82 6.25
CA ASN A 19 46.50 -3.13 6.57
C ASN A 19 46.50 -2.62 8.02
N ILE A 20 47.63 -2.82 8.71
CA ILE A 20 47.86 -2.42 10.11
C ILE A 20 47.88 -0.87 10.26
N ASP A 21 48.17 -0.14 9.19
CA ASP A 21 48.29 1.33 9.21
C ASP A 21 46.96 2.09 9.07
N ASP A 22 45.87 1.42 8.65
CA ASP A 22 44.55 2.05 8.49
C ASP A 22 43.76 2.16 9.83
N LYS A 23 44.29 1.58 10.91
CA LYS A 23 43.62 1.53 12.22
C LYS A 23 43.46 2.93 12.85
N ALA A 24 44.39 3.85 12.58
CA ALA A 24 44.43 5.15 13.22
C ALA A 24 43.48 6.20 12.61
N PHE A 25 42.99 5.99 11.38
CA PHE A 25 42.11 6.96 10.70
C PHE A 25 40.62 6.65 10.86
N SER A 26 40.26 5.41 11.25
CA SER A 26 38.86 4.97 11.30
C SER A 26 38.21 5.07 12.69
N GLU A 27 38.98 5.10 13.78
CA GLU A 27 38.42 5.21 15.14
C GLU A 27 37.88 6.62 15.47
N SER A 28 38.26 7.66 14.72
CA SER A 28 37.83 9.04 15.00
C SER A 28 36.58 9.49 14.23
N GLN A 29 35.99 8.65 13.38
CA GLN A 29 34.79 8.98 12.59
C GLN A 29 33.58 8.04 12.77
N GLU A 30 33.64 7.05 13.66
CA GLU A 30 32.53 6.07 13.80
C GLU A 30 31.51 6.39 14.90
N GLU A 31 31.77 7.37 15.77
CA GLU A 31 30.81 7.77 16.83
C GLU A 31 29.88 8.93 16.45
N SER A 32 29.91 9.43 15.21
CA SER A 32 29.04 10.53 14.81
C SER A 32 28.35 10.24 13.49
N GLN A 33 27.04 10.06 13.59
CA GLN A 33 26.08 9.98 12.50
C GLN A 33 25.94 8.61 11.82
N ALA A 34 25.58 7.60 12.61
CA ALA A 34 24.42 6.82 12.15
C ALA A 34 23.29 7.85 11.97
N PRO A 35 22.68 8.00 10.78
CA PRO A 35 21.40 8.69 10.76
C PRO A 35 20.50 7.84 11.64
N ALA A 36 20.20 8.33 12.83
CA ALA A 36 18.99 8.01 13.57
C ALA A 36 17.76 8.55 12.79
N GLY A 37 17.79 8.40 11.47
CA GLY A 37 16.70 8.71 10.57
C GLY A 37 15.78 7.51 10.63
N LEU A 38 14.82 7.61 11.56
CA LEU A 38 13.74 6.65 11.77
C LEU A 38 14.31 5.26 12.06
N ALA A 39 14.57 4.98 13.34
CA ALA A 39 14.42 3.62 13.79
C ALA A 39 13.01 3.19 13.37
N ASP A 40 12.91 2.47 12.25
CA ASP A 40 11.69 1.82 11.81
C ASP A 40 11.31 0.90 12.96
N SER A 41 10.48 1.40 13.88
CA SER A 41 9.81 0.68 14.97
C SER A 41 9.08 -0.59 14.46
N LYS A 42 8.99 -0.73 13.14
CA LYS A 42 8.42 -1.83 12.38
C LYS A 42 9.38 -2.99 12.08
N ILE A 43 10.71 -2.85 12.24
CA ILE A 43 11.66 -3.92 11.89
C ILE A 43 11.83 -4.89 13.07
N LEU A 44 11.36 -6.13 12.87
CA LEU A 44 11.51 -7.21 13.84
C LEU A 44 12.95 -7.74 13.86
N SER A 45 13.52 -7.95 15.04
CA SER A 45 14.82 -8.63 15.18
C SER A 45 14.78 -10.05 14.58
N GLN A 46 15.87 -10.45 13.92
CA GLN A 46 15.99 -11.77 13.27
C GLN A 46 15.80 -12.93 14.25
N GLU A 47 16.24 -12.77 15.51
CA GLU A 47 16.08 -13.81 16.53
C GLU A 47 14.60 -14.03 16.88
N VAL A 48 13.85 -12.94 17.04
CA VAL A 48 12.42 -12.99 17.36
C VAL A 48 11.65 -13.58 16.18
N LEU A 49 11.95 -13.16 14.95
CA LEU A 49 11.32 -13.68 13.75
C LEU A 49 11.51 -15.20 13.62
N ARG A 50 12.72 -15.71 13.89
CA ARG A 50 13.01 -17.15 13.83
C ARG A 50 12.21 -17.92 14.88
N LYS A 51 12.20 -17.46 16.13
CA LYS A 51 11.42 -18.08 17.22
C LYS A 51 9.92 -18.05 16.91
N TYR A 52 9.43 -16.94 16.38
CA TYR A 52 8.03 -16.76 15.98
C TYR A 52 7.62 -17.76 14.91
N LEU A 53 8.40 -17.88 13.82
CA LEU A 53 8.09 -18.79 12.72
C LEU A 53 8.07 -20.25 13.18
N THR A 54 9.04 -20.66 14.00
CA THR A 54 9.07 -22.01 14.59
C THR A 54 7.84 -22.27 15.44
N TYR A 55 7.47 -21.34 16.33
CA TYR A 55 6.30 -21.47 17.18
C TYR A 55 5.00 -21.58 16.35
N ALA A 56 4.80 -20.66 15.40
CA ALA A 56 3.61 -20.63 14.56
C ALA A 56 3.46 -21.91 13.71
N LYS A 57 4.56 -22.47 13.20
CA LYS A 57 4.56 -23.71 12.41
C LYS A 57 4.22 -24.95 13.23
N LEU A 58 4.66 -25.02 14.48
CA LEU A 58 4.48 -26.21 15.33
C LEU A 58 3.16 -26.23 16.09
N ASN A 59 2.60 -25.06 16.44
CA ASN A 59 1.48 -24.98 17.38
C ASN A 59 0.15 -24.52 16.75
N ILE A 60 0.17 -23.95 15.55
CA ILE A 60 -1.01 -23.31 14.94
C ILE A 60 -1.44 -24.05 13.67
N PHE A 61 -2.65 -24.60 13.71
CA PHE A 61 -3.25 -25.39 12.63
C PHE A 61 -4.63 -24.81 12.27
N PRO A 62 -4.67 -23.71 11.50
CA PRO A 62 -5.90 -22.99 11.22
C PRO A 62 -6.93 -23.87 10.52
N ARG A 63 -8.20 -23.72 10.89
CA ARG A 63 -9.34 -24.38 10.24
C ARG A 63 -10.29 -23.35 9.64
N PHE A 64 -11.00 -23.77 8.60
CA PHE A 64 -12.02 -22.96 7.95
C PHE A 64 -13.40 -23.18 8.57
N HIS A 65 -14.21 -22.13 8.52
CA HIS A 65 -15.66 -22.24 8.67
C HIS A 65 -16.33 -22.40 7.30
N GLU A 66 -17.49 -23.05 7.27
CA GLU A 66 -18.23 -23.32 6.03
C GLU A 66 -18.58 -22.04 5.25
N LYS A 67 -18.91 -20.95 5.97
CA LYS A 67 -19.22 -19.64 5.38
C LYS A 67 -18.09 -19.08 4.51
N ASP A 68 -16.85 -19.24 4.95
CA ASP A 68 -15.67 -18.65 4.31
C ASP A 68 -15.28 -19.44 3.07
N MET A 69 -15.53 -20.76 3.09
CA MET A 69 -15.37 -21.64 1.94
C MET A 69 -16.37 -21.35 0.82
N ALA A 70 -17.61 -20.99 1.17
CA ALA A 70 -18.61 -20.59 0.19
C ALA A 70 -18.18 -19.31 -0.57
N LYS A 71 -17.59 -18.33 0.12
CA LYS A 71 -17.05 -17.10 -0.48
C LYS A 71 -15.93 -17.40 -1.48
N LEU A 72 -14.95 -18.22 -1.10
CA LEU A 72 -13.85 -18.65 -2.00
C LEU A 72 -14.37 -19.35 -3.27
N THR A 73 -15.32 -20.26 -3.09
CA THR A 73 -15.91 -21.02 -4.20
C THR A 73 -16.64 -20.11 -5.18
N LYS A 74 -17.39 -19.13 -4.67
CA LYS A 74 -18.08 -18.13 -5.49
C LYS A 74 -17.09 -17.29 -6.30
N VAL A 75 -16.06 -16.74 -5.66
CA VAL A 75 -15.03 -15.94 -6.33
C VAL A 75 -14.32 -16.74 -7.41
N TYR A 76 -14.00 -18.01 -7.13
CA TYR A 76 -13.40 -18.90 -8.12
C TYR A 76 -14.32 -19.14 -9.33
N ALA A 77 -15.61 -19.40 -9.10
CA ALA A 77 -16.57 -19.61 -10.18
C ALA A 77 -16.71 -18.38 -11.07
N ASP A 78 -16.80 -17.20 -10.46
CA ASP A 78 -16.88 -15.92 -11.18
C ASP A 78 -15.58 -15.65 -11.97
N LEU A 79 -14.42 -15.86 -11.35
CA LEU A 79 -13.12 -15.68 -12.00
C LEU A 79 -12.90 -16.66 -13.14
N ARG A 80 -13.35 -17.91 -13.00
CA ARG A 80 -13.31 -18.90 -14.06
C ARG A 80 -14.18 -18.48 -15.24
N LYS A 81 -15.42 -18.05 -14.98
CA LYS A 81 -16.34 -17.56 -16.01
C LYS A 81 -15.76 -16.37 -16.78
N GLU A 82 -15.21 -15.38 -16.09
CA GLU A 82 -14.63 -14.19 -16.72
C GLU A 82 -13.31 -14.49 -17.45
N SER A 83 -12.44 -15.33 -16.88
CA SER A 83 -11.18 -15.73 -17.55
C SER A 83 -11.42 -16.55 -18.82
N SER A 84 -12.48 -17.37 -18.87
CA SER A 84 -12.84 -18.15 -20.06
C SER A 84 -13.46 -17.31 -21.18
N ARG A 85 -14.02 -16.14 -20.89
CA ARG A 85 -14.55 -15.21 -21.91
C ARG A 85 -13.43 -14.48 -22.65
N GLY A 86 -12.28 -14.30 -22.01
CA GLY A 86 -11.11 -13.65 -22.60
C GLY A 86 -10.23 -14.60 -23.42
N GLN A 87 -9.38 -14.04 -24.28
CA GLN A 87 -8.32 -14.75 -25.02
C GLN A 87 -7.07 -15.02 -24.15
N GLY A 88 -7.28 -15.30 -22.87
CA GLY A 88 -6.26 -15.49 -21.83
C GLY A 88 -6.21 -16.93 -21.32
N VAL A 89 -5.23 -17.23 -20.46
CA VAL A 89 -5.13 -18.56 -19.83
C VAL A 89 -6.20 -18.67 -18.74
N PRO A 90 -7.10 -19.68 -18.79
CA PRO A 90 -8.17 -19.83 -17.81
C PRO A 90 -7.62 -20.26 -16.45
N ILE A 91 -8.36 -19.93 -15.39
CA ILE A 91 -8.00 -20.36 -14.04
C ILE A 91 -8.25 -21.87 -13.83
N ALA A 92 -7.28 -22.55 -13.22
CA ALA A 92 -7.33 -23.96 -12.85
C ALA A 92 -7.66 -24.19 -11.35
N VAL A 93 -7.97 -25.43 -10.98
CA VAL A 93 -8.32 -25.82 -9.59
C VAL A 93 -7.18 -25.56 -8.60
N ARG A 94 -5.92 -25.70 -9.03
CA ARG A 94 -4.74 -25.35 -8.21
C ARG A 94 -4.76 -23.92 -7.64
N HIS A 95 -5.48 -22.99 -8.27
CA HIS A 95 -5.53 -21.61 -7.80
C HIS A 95 -6.45 -21.45 -6.59
N ILE A 96 -7.57 -22.18 -6.53
CA ILE A 96 -8.42 -22.18 -5.32
C ILE A 96 -7.71 -22.89 -4.15
N GLU A 97 -6.99 -23.99 -4.42
CA GLU A 97 -6.12 -24.64 -3.42
C GLU A 97 -5.05 -23.68 -2.88
N SER A 98 -4.46 -22.85 -3.76
CA SER A 98 -3.51 -21.82 -3.35
C SER A 98 -4.17 -20.73 -2.49
N MET A 99 -5.40 -20.30 -2.79
CA MET A 99 -6.13 -19.34 -1.94
C MET A 99 -6.40 -19.91 -0.55
N ILE A 100 -6.78 -21.18 -0.46
CA ILE A 100 -6.99 -21.89 0.81
C ILE A 100 -5.69 -21.86 1.63
N ARG A 101 -4.57 -22.28 1.03
CA ARG A 101 -3.25 -22.28 1.69
C ARG A 101 -2.78 -20.88 2.11
N MET A 102 -3.03 -19.85 1.29
CA MET A 102 -2.68 -18.47 1.63
C MET A 102 -3.52 -17.94 2.80
N SER A 103 -4.80 -18.29 2.87
CA SER A 103 -5.68 -17.89 3.99
C SER A 103 -5.23 -18.54 5.30
N GLU A 104 -4.91 -19.84 5.29
CA GLU A 104 -4.35 -20.55 6.44
C GLU A 104 -2.98 -19.96 6.84
N ALA A 105 -2.12 -19.65 5.88
CA ALA A 105 -0.84 -19.01 6.15
C ALA A 105 -1.03 -17.65 6.83
N HIS A 106 -2.01 -16.85 6.38
CA HIS A 106 -2.32 -15.55 6.97
C HIS A 106 -2.88 -15.67 8.40
N ALA A 107 -3.79 -16.63 8.65
CA ALA A 107 -4.26 -16.93 10.01
C ALA A 107 -3.11 -17.42 10.92
N ARG A 108 -2.23 -18.28 10.40
CA ARG A 108 -1.03 -18.78 11.11
C ARG A 108 -0.06 -17.64 11.45
N MET A 109 0.13 -16.68 10.54
CA MET A 109 0.93 -15.47 10.79
C MET A 109 0.35 -14.58 11.89
N HIS A 110 -0.91 -14.76 12.28
CA HIS A 110 -1.56 -14.08 13.39
C HIS A 110 -1.76 -14.99 14.61
N LEU A 111 -1.17 -16.19 14.61
CA LEU A 111 -1.34 -17.22 15.64
C LEU A 111 -2.82 -17.61 15.89
N ARG A 112 -3.70 -17.47 14.89
CA ARG A 112 -5.11 -17.83 15.00
C ARG A 112 -5.35 -19.28 14.58
N GLN A 113 -6.17 -19.99 15.34
CA GLN A 113 -6.59 -21.37 15.04
C GLN A 113 -7.75 -21.45 14.04
N HIS A 114 -8.34 -20.32 13.69
CA HIS A 114 -9.46 -20.24 12.75
C HIS A 114 -9.17 -19.17 11.71
N VAL A 115 -9.55 -19.47 10.46
CA VAL A 115 -9.50 -18.53 9.35
C VAL A 115 -10.67 -17.56 9.48
N THR A 116 -10.38 -16.27 9.33
CA THR A 116 -11.37 -15.20 9.32
C THR A 116 -11.62 -14.68 7.90
N GLU A 117 -12.69 -13.92 7.74
CA GLU A 117 -13.02 -13.30 6.46
C GLU A 117 -11.88 -12.41 5.91
N GLU A 118 -11.16 -11.71 6.79
CA GLU A 118 -10.03 -10.87 6.39
C GLU A 118 -8.88 -11.67 5.77
N ASP A 119 -8.64 -12.89 6.26
CA ASP A 119 -7.59 -13.78 5.74
C ASP A 119 -7.93 -14.24 4.34
N VAL A 120 -9.21 -14.53 4.11
CA VAL A 120 -9.76 -14.92 2.82
C VAL A 120 -9.69 -13.75 1.83
N ASP A 121 -10.08 -12.54 2.25
CA ASP A 121 -10.00 -11.36 1.39
C ASP A 121 -8.56 -11.02 1.02
N MET A 122 -7.61 -11.17 1.95
CA MET A 122 -6.19 -11.03 1.66
C MET A 122 -5.72 -12.07 0.65
N ALA A 123 -6.08 -13.35 0.82
CA ALA A 123 -5.70 -14.42 -0.10
C ALA A 123 -6.30 -14.23 -1.50
N ILE A 124 -7.56 -13.80 -1.58
CA ILE A 124 -8.22 -13.44 -2.85
C ILE A 124 -7.44 -12.32 -3.53
N ARG A 125 -7.14 -11.24 -2.81
CA ARG A 125 -6.42 -10.09 -3.33
C ARG A 125 -5.05 -10.48 -3.90
N VAL A 126 -4.26 -11.24 -3.14
CA VAL A 126 -2.91 -11.68 -3.56
C VAL A 126 -2.99 -12.57 -4.81
N LEU A 127 -3.94 -13.51 -4.85
CA LEU A 127 -4.11 -14.36 -6.02
C LEU A 127 -4.50 -13.54 -7.25
N LEU A 128 -5.47 -12.64 -7.12
CA LEU A 128 -5.95 -11.81 -8.22
C LEU A 128 -4.84 -10.92 -8.77
N GLU A 129 -4.07 -10.27 -7.90
CA GLU A 129 -2.98 -9.39 -8.29
C GLU A 129 -1.88 -10.16 -9.04
N SER A 130 -1.52 -11.36 -8.56
CA SER A 130 -0.59 -12.26 -9.25
C SER A 130 -1.14 -12.79 -10.57
N PHE A 131 -2.42 -13.17 -10.63
CA PHE A 131 -3.00 -13.77 -11.84
C PHE A 131 -3.23 -12.71 -12.93
N ILE A 132 -3.82 -11.57 -12.57
CA ILE A 132 -4.12 -10.48 -13.50
C ILE A 132 -2.84 -9.95 -14.13
N SER A 133 -1.76 -9.78 -13.37
CA SER A 133 -0.49 -9.26 -13.92
C SER A 133 0.12 -10.14 -15.02
N THR A 134 -0.25 -11.42 -15.09
CA THR A 134 0.24 -12.35 -16.13
C THR A 134 -0.63 -12.37 -17.40
N GLN A 135 -1.79 -11.71 -17.40
CA GLN A 135 -2.72 -11.70 -18.53
C GLN A 135 -2.39 -10.61 -19.55
N LYS A 136 -2.95 -10.68 -20.75
CA LYS A 136 -2.83 -9.62 -21.78
C LYS A 136 -3.51 -8.33 -21.32
N PHE A 137 -2.95 -7.16 -21.64
CA PHE A 137 -3.42 -5.84 -21.16
C PHE A 137 -4.95 -5.64 -21.22
N GLY A 138 -5.61 -5.97 -22.34
CA GLY A 138 -7.06 -5.85 -22.46
C GLY A 138 -7.83 -6.74 -21.48
N VAL A 139 -7.36 -7.97 -21.27
CA VAL A 139 -7.93 -8.91 -20.28
C VAL A 139 -7.63 -8.43 -18.86
N GLN A 140 -6.43 -7.88 -18.61
CA GLN A 140 -6.09 -7.30 -17.31
C GLN A 140 -7.09 -6.22 -16.91
N LYS A 141 -7.38 -5.27 -17.82
CA LYS A 141 -8.30 -4.17 -17.57
C LYS A 141 -9.73 -4.67 -17.29
N ALA A 142 -10.20 -5.66 -18.05
CA ALA A 142 -11.51 -6.26 -17.85
C ALA A 142 -11.61 -7.00 -16.50
N LEU A 143 -10.59 -7.78 -16.12
CA LEU A 143 -10.54 -8.49 -14.85
C LEU A 143 -10.42 -7.52 -13.66
N ARG A 144 -9.58 -6.49 -13.74
CA ARG A 144 -9.46 -5.44 -12.71
C ARG A 144 -10.80 -4.76 -12.47
N LYS A 145 -11.52 -4.43 -13.54
CA LYS A 145 -12.86 -3.84 -13.44
C LYS A 145 -13.86 -4.79 -12.75
N SER A 146 -13.86 -6.07 -13.13
CA SER A 146 -14.81 -7.06 -12.60
C SER A 146 -14.55 -7.43 -11.14
N PHE A 147 -13.28 -7.50 -10.73
CA PHE A 147 -12.87 -7.89 -9.38
C PHE A 147 -12.37 -6.72 -8.53
N ARG A 148 -12.76 -5.48 -8.89
CA ARG A 148 -12.27 -4.25 -8.25
C ARG A 148 -12.41 -4.27 -6.73
N GLN A 149 -13.57 -4.71 -6.23
CA GLN A 149 -13.88 -4.77 -4.80
C GLN A 149 -12.84 -5.55 -3.99
N TYR A 150 -12.30 -6.64 -4.56
CA TYR A 150 -11.31 -7.47 -3.88
C TYR A 150 -9.89 -6.91 -3.99
N ILE A 151 -9.57 -6.19 -5.07
CA ILE A 151 -8.24 -5.63 -5.32
C ILE A 151 -7.97 -4.40 -4.45
N THR A 152 -9.00 -3.57 -4.23
CA THR A 152 -8.90 -2.34 -3.45
C THR A 152 -8.97 -2.58 -1.93
N PHE A 153 -9.28 -3.80 -1.50
CA PHE A 153 -9.39 -4.18 -0.09
C PHE A 153 -8.08 -3.91 0.67
N LYS A 154 -8.15 -3.14 1.78
CA LYS A 154 -7.01 -2.76 2.65
C LYS A 154 -5.78 -2.21 1.89
N LYS A 155 -5.96 -1.59 0.71
CA LYS A 155 -4.90 -0.78 0.11
C LYS A 155 -4.95 0.59 0.77
N ASP A 156 -3.88 0.94 1.47
CA ASP A 156 -3.69 2.28 1.97
C ASP A 156 -3.31 3.19 0.80
N TYR A 157 -4.29 3.96 0.34
CA TYR A 157 -4.10 4.97 -0.69
C TYR A 157 -3.96 6.36 -0.08
N HIS A 158 -3.97 6.53 1.24
CA HIS A 158 -3.98 7.85 1.89
C HIS A 158 -2.77 8.67 1.46
N GLY A 159 -1.57 8.08 1.51
CA GLY A 159 -0.35 8.74 1.04
C GLY A 159 -0.40 9.16 -0.43
N LEU A 160 -0.93 8.30 -1.32
CA LEU A 160 -1.06 8.64 -2.75
C LEU A 160 -2.10 9.76 -2.97
N LEU A 161 -3.25 9.67 -2.30
CA LEU A 161 -4.31 10.68 -2.40
C LEU A 161 -3.85 12.03 -1.85
N LEU A 162 -3.02 12.07 -0.80
CA LEU A 162 -2.39 13.31 -0.32
C LEU A 162 -1.47 13.92 -1.36
N VAL A 163 -0.67 13.11 -2.07
CA VAL A 163 0.22 13.62 -3.13
C VAL A 163 -0.61 14.20 -4.26
N LEU A 164 -1.66 13.51 -4.71
CA LEU A 164 -2.57 14.00 -5.76
C LEU A 164 -3.29 15.28 -5.35
N LEU A 165 -3.75 15.36 -4.09
CA LEU A 165 -4.41 16.54 -3.54
C LEU A 165 -3.45 17.72 -3.42
N ARG A 166 -2.20 17.50 -2.99
CA ARG A 166 -1.16 18.54 -2.97
C ARG A 166 -0.88 19.09 -4.36
N GLU A 167 -0.84 18.23 -5.37
CA GLU A 167 -0.68 18.63 -6.77
C GLU A 167 -1.85 19.53 -7.21
N LEU A 168 -3.10 19.12 -6.97
CA LEU A 168 -4.29 19.92 -7.29
C LEU A 168 -4.32 21.28 -6.57
N VAL A 169 -3.90 21.32 -5.31
CA VAL A 169 -3.81 22.58 -4.56
C VAL A 169 -2.73 23.50 -5.15
N ASN A 170 -1.58 22.95 -5.52
CA ASN A 170 -0.52 23.74 -6.14
C ASN A 170 -0.97 24.31 -7.50
N ASP A 171 -1.71 23.52 -8.28
CA ASP A 171 -2.29 23.96 -9.55
C ASP A 171 -3.33 25.08 -9.32
N ALA A 172 -4.20 24.93 -8.32
CA ALA A 172 -5.17 25.97 -7.94
C ALA A 172 -4.49 27.27 -7.47
N MET A 173 -3.44 27.16 -6.64
CA MET A 173 -2.64 28.30 -6.20
C MET A 173 -1.98 29.05 -7.36
N ARG A 174 -1.40 28.31 -8.32
CA ARG A 174 -0.80 28.91 -9.52
C ARG A 174 -1.83 29.63 -10.37
N PHE A 175 -3.03 29.05 -10.51
CA PHE A 175 -4.12 29.67 -11.26
C PHE A 175 -4.57 30.99 -10.61
N GLU A 176 -4.73 31.00 -9.29
CA GLU A 176 -5.05 32.21 -8.54
C GLU A 176 -3.94 33.27 -8.62
N GLU A 177 -2.66 32.86 -8.61
CA GLU A 177 -1.52 33.77 -8.77
C GLU A 177 -1.53 34.47 -10.13
N ILE A 178 -1.82 33.74 -11.20
CA ILE A 178 -1.92 34.29 -12.56
C ILE A 178 -3.08 35.29 -12.68
N LEU A 179 -4.20 35.03 -12.00
CA LEU A 179 -5.39 35.89 -12.04
C LEU A 179 -5.26 37.15 -11.17
N SER A 180 -4.80 36.98 -9.93
CA SER A 180 -4.78 38.03 -8.90
C SER A 180 -3.44 38.79 -8.81
N GLY A 181 -2.38 38.24 -9.39
CA GLY A 181 -1.01 38.77 -9.31
C GLY A 181 -0.33 38.58 -7.95
N SER A 182 -1.01 38.01 -6.94
CA SER A 182 -0.41 37.69 -5.63
C SER A 182 -1.25 36.68 -4.85
N THR A 183 -0.61 35.63 -4.34
CA THR A 183 -1.22 34.62 -3.45
C THR A 183 -1.11 34.98 -1.96
N GLN A 184 -0.49 36.10 -1.61
CA GLN A 184 -0.18 36.47 -0.22
C GLN A 184 -1.42 36.79 0.65
N MET A 185 -2.56 37.07 0.02
CA MET A 185 -3.82 37.43 0.69
C MET A 185 -4.81 36.27 0.79
N LEU A 186 -4.49 35.11 0.22
CA LEU A 186 -5.37 33.94 0.29
C LEU A 186 -5.21 33.27 1.66
N ASN A 187 -6.29 33.30 2.44
CA ASN A 187 -6.34 32.58 3.72
C ASN A 187 -6.61 31.08 3.52
N TYR A 188 -7.19 30.70 2.39
CA TYR A 188 -7.53 29.33 2.04
C TYR A 188 -7.55 29.10 0.53
N VAL A 189 -7.46 27.84 0.12
CA VAL A 189 -7.63 27.36 -1.27
C VAL A 189 -8.69 26.28 -1.28
N ASP A 190 -9.65 26.41 -2.19
CA ASP A 190 -10.72 25.42 -2.37
C ASP A 190 -10.44 24.60 -3.64
N VAL A 191 -10.37 23.27 -3.49
CA VAL A 191 -10.25 22.30 -4.59
C VAL A 191 -11.55 21.49 -4.67
N LYS A 192 -12.09 21.24 -5.86
CA LYS A 192 -13.33 20.45 -5.97
C LYS A 192 -13.04 18.98 -5.71
N VAL A 193 -13.95 18.31 -4.98
CA VAL A 193 -13.86 16.86 -4.73
C VAL A 193 -13.90 16.07 -6.04
N VAL A 194 -14.62 16.57 -7.05
CA VAL A 194 -14.71 15.96 -8.38
C VAL A 194 -13.35 15.87 -9.06
N ASP A 195 -12.50 16.88 -8.89
CA ASP A 195 -11.16 16.92 -9.50
C ASP A 195 -10.23 15.90 -8.86
N LEU A 196 -10.31 15.77 -7.52
CA LEU A 196 -9.59 14.71 -6.79
C LEU A 196 -10.11 13.33 -7.20
N GLN A 197 -11.43 13.17 -7.33
CA GLN A 197 -12.03 11.90 -7.75
C GLN A 197 -11.63 11.50 -9.16
N ALA A 198 -11.57 12.45 -10.10
CA ALA A 198 -11.12 12.21 -11.47
C ALA A 198 -9.64 11.76 -11.50
N LYS A 199 -8.76 12.48 -10.78
CA LYS A 199 -7.35 12.06 -10.65
C LYS A 199 -7.21 10.70 -9.95
N ALA A 200 -8.02 10.43 -8.92
CA ALA A 200 -7.99 9.15 -8.21
C ALA A 200 -8.46 7.98 -9.09
N GLU A 201 -9.43 8.21 -9.97
CA GLU A 201 -9.96 7.19 -10.90
C GLU A 201 -8.90 6.71 -11.91
N GLU A 202 -7.95 7.58 -12.29
CA GLU A 202 -6.79 7.20 -13.13
C GLU A 202 -5.92 6.12 -12.47
N TYR A 203 -5.88 6.10 -11.13
CA TYR A 203 -5.17 5.10 -10.33
C TYR A 203 -6.08 3.94 -9.87
N GLU A 204 -7.27 3.81 -10.45
CA GLU A 204 -8.28 2.82 -10.12
C GLU A 204 -8.83 2.95 -8.67
N ILE A 205 -8.65 4.12 -8.03
CA ILE A 205 -9.14 4.42 -6.69
C ILE A 205 -10.55 5.02 -6.81
N THR A 206 -11.52 4.40 -6.14
CA THR A 206 -12.93 4.81 -6.24
C THR A 206 -13.57 5.15 -4.91
N ASN A 207 -13.04 4.62 -3.79
CA ASN A 207 -13.51 4.95 -2.47
C ASN A 207 -12.55 5.98 -1.83
N LEU A 208 -13.07 7.17 -1.57
CA LEU A 208 -12.36 8.28 -0.91
C LEU A 208 -12.85 8.51 0.54
N GLU A 209 -13.88 7.80 0.99
CA GLU A 209 -14.49 8.01 2.31
C GLU A 209 -13.52 7.69 3.45
N ALA A 210 -12.78 6.60 3.30
CA ALA A 210 -11.71 6.24 4.22
C ALA A 210 -10.62 7.31 4.27
N PHE A 211 -10.37 8.01 3.16
CA PHE A 211 -9.38 9.07 3.09
C PHE A 211 -9.84 10.35 3.78
N PHE A 212 -11.08 10.78 3.57
CA PHE A 212 -11.62 11.97 4.24
C PHE A 212 -11.75 11.81 5.76
N SER A 213 -11.94 10.58 6.23
CA SER A 213 -11.97 10.27 7.66
C SER A 213 -10.58 10.14 8.31
N SER A 214 -9.51 10.03 7.51
CA SER A 214 -8.14 9.87 7.99
C SER A 214 -7.63 11.09 8.77
N SER A 215 -6.77 10.83 9.77
CA SER A 215 -6.09 11.91 10.51
C SER A 215 -5.16 12.71 9.62
N GLU A 216 -4.56 12.07 8.62
CA GLU A 216 -3.62 12.70 7.69
C GLU A 216 -4.30 13.75 6.79
N PHE A 217 -5.54 13.47 6.37
CA PHE A 217 -6.35 14.45 5.65
C PHE A 217 -6.74 15.61 6.57
N LYS A 218 -7.32 15.31 7.73
CA LYS A 218 -7.82 16.31 8.69
C LYS A 218 -6.72 17.22 9.27
N ALA A 219 -5.46 16.81 9.18
CA ALA A 219 -4.33 17.62 9.63
C ALA A 219 -4.13 18.90 8.79
N CYS A 220 -4.43 18.86 7.49
CA CYS A 220 -4.16 20.00 6.59
C CYS A 220 -5.38 20.41 5.74
N TYR A 221 -6.45 19.63 5.74
CA TYR A 221 -7.58 19.78 4.85
C TYR A 221 -8.91 19.63 5.59
N GLU A 222 -9.90 20.41 5.16
CA GLU A 222 -11.29 20.34 5.62
C GLU A 222 -12.20 19.98 4.44
N LEU A 223 -13.16 19.10 4.67
CA LEU A 223 -14.16 18.71 3.67
C LEU A 223 -15.47 19.48 3.93
N ASP A 224 -15.89 20.27 2.95
CA ASP A 224 -17.23 20.87 2.92
C ASP A 224 -18.16 19.95 2.10
N GLU A 225 -18.97 19.15 2.80
CA GLU A 225 -19.91 18.20 2.19
C GLU A 225 -21.03 18.88 1.39
N GLN A 226 -21.43 20.11 1.77
CA GLN A 226 -22.51 20.82 1.10
C GLN A 226 -22.07 21.36 -0.25
N ARG A 227 -20.85 21.89 -0.32
CA ARG A 227 -20.28 22.48 -1.55
C ARG A 227 -19.43 21.49 -2.35
N LYS A 228 -19.14 20.32 -1.79
CA LYS A 228 -18.25 19.30 -2.36
C LYS A 228 -16.87 19.86 -2.71
N VAL A 229 -16.32 20.65 -1.78
CA VAL A 229 -14.97 21.24 -1.91
C VAL A 229 -14.10 20.80 -0.75
N ILE A 230 -12.81 20.68 -1.04
CA ILE A 230 -11.73 20.39 -0.10
C ILE A 230 -11.00 21.71 0.11
N ARG A 231 -11.05 22.22 1.33
CA ARG A 231 -10.40 23.46 1.71
C ARG A 231 -9.05 23.15 2.34
N ARG A 232 -8.00 23.82 1.88
CA ARG A 232 -6.70 23.88 2.57
C ARG A 232 -6.51 25.27 3.17
N HIS A 233 -6.23 25.33 4.46
CA HIS A 233 -5.83 26.57 5.11
C HIS A 233 -4.35 26.84 4.86
N LEU A 234 -4.02 28.05 4.38
CA LEU A 234 -2.64 28.45 4.05
C LEU A 234 -1.89 29.04 5.25
N ALA A 235 -2.55 29.18 6.40
CA ALA A 235 -2.00 29.80 7.60
C ALA A 235 -0.95 28.93 8.33
N ASP A 236 -0.94 27.62 8.08
CA ASP A 236 -0.05 26.65 8.77
C ASP A 236 1.37 26.53 8.15
N ASP A 237 1.64 27.18 7.02
CA ASP A 237 2.93 27.13 6.32
C ASP A 237 3.77 28.43 6.49
N ARG A 238 3.38 29.35 7.38
CA ARG A 238 4.09 30.62 7.67
C ARG A 238 4.94 30.58 8.93
#